data_AF-A0A9Q5X2M5-F1
#
_entry.id   AF-A0A9Q5X2M5-F1
#
_cell.length_a   1.000
_cell.length_b   1.000
_cell.length_c   1.000
_cell.angle_alpha   90.00
_cell.angle_beta   90.00
_cell.angle_gamma   90.00
#
_symmetry.space_group_name_H-M   'P 1'
#
loop_
_entity.id
_entity.type
_entity.pdbx_description
1 polymer ?
#
loop_
_entity_poly.entity_id
_entity_poly.type
_entity_poly.pdbx_seq_one_letter_code
_entity_poly.pdbx_strand_id
1 'polypeptide(L)'
;MLQIISGKFFESEELHTHQGQGIFYSNYSWNLPIETCIGTIEAVDSHGDITTYIFKYANKLEKKPGDILIRTGDSTIIEHMKLLFSFFLKCTVDNDRSIVELNTRQSERNLNDDVIPSKFLDRNFDTKIQGTIEETQAFAEFVYKVIGLERFKYKKLITCIKNYNNALQALNYNFDLAYSMLVYCLEALCQSFDEYNPIWEDYPDKAKRPLDKILDTLDPEVANNIKSILIEDSHLKLQKRFQHFINSNLQDAYFINLATGINNPLKHSEVEQVLLNAYNLRSRYVHSLEQVMKQLRYSSFSNGDVFYWQNNAYLTFKGLVRLTHHIILNFFTNQEYLEKEEYEWESDLPGTIEVQLSEQYWLANTDGFLPEHTIYKINGFLYQLEKALFFDQSLTDLSELMCELEQLMPTTPKRYKIQMFVMYVLYNGLLNESLRSVNYNKVTDAHSALLQEHTIEILLLHSLSVWEDSEGKALSCEEIFKSYEKNKFKENRLNIPDFLECIVRIQIANMFMQEGNVEKFNEWIINAILNIPGNLELQNLLFEIKEQDKSIDLQEFMEQISKHQ
;
A
#
# COMPACT_ATOMS: atom_id res chain seq x y z
N MET A 1 -14.02 7.38 10.79
CA MET A 1 -15.06 8.41 11.00
C MET A 1 -15.66 8.43 12.41
N LEU A 2 -16.00 7.31 13.07
CA LEU A 2 -16.66 7.37 14.39
C LEU A 2 -15.89 8.20 15.44
N GLN A 3 -14.55 8.11 15.49
CA GLN A 3 -13.72 8.97 16.36
C GLN A 3 -13.72 10.45 15.96
N ILE A 4 -13.88 10.77 14.67
CA ILE A 4 -13.89 12.17 14.22
C ILE A 4 -15.19 12.81 14.70
N ILE A 5 -16.34 12.17 14.43
CA ILE A 5 -17.65 12.70 14.86
C ILE A 5 -17.87 12.65 16.37
N SER A 6 -17.02 11.93 17.13
CA SER A 6 -17.05 11.98 18.61
C SER A 6 -16.50 13.30 19.14
N GLY A 7 -15.78 14.08 18.32
CA GLY A 7 -15.11 15.31 18.70
C GLY A 7 -13.77 15.13 19.40
N LYS A 8 -13.18 13.92 19.31
CA LYS A 8 -11.90 13.60 19.97
C LYS A 8 -10.73 14.49 19.52
N PHE A 9 -10.75 14.93 18.26
CA PHE A 9 -9.65 15.69 17.63
C PHE A 9 -9.94 17.19 17.48
N PHE A 10 -11.06 17.68 18.01
CA PHE A 10 -11.45 19.08 17.82
C PHE A 10 -10.79 19.97 18.88
N GLU A 11 -10.28 21.12 18.43
CA GLU A 11 -9.64 22.14 19.25
C GLU A 11 -10.66 23.19 19.71
N SER A 12 -11.66 23.46 18.86
CA SER A 12 -12.76 24.41 19.05
C SER A 12 -14.05 23.74 19.52
N GLU A 13 -14.83 24.48 20.29
CA GLU A 13 -16.19 24.08 20.71
C GLU A 13 -17.27 24.47 19.67
N GLU A 14 -16.92 25.26 18.65
CA GLU A 14 -17.85 25.61 17.58
C GLU A 14 -17.98 24.48 16.57
N LEU A 15 -19.12 23.78 16.57
CA LEU A 15 -19.33 22.59 15.73
C LEU A 15 -20.50 22.76 14.75
N HIS A 16 -20.34 22.27 13.52
CA HIS A 16 -21.45 21.87 12.67
C HIS A 16 -22.01 20.54 13.16
N THR A 17 -23.30 20.50 13.54
CA THR A 17 -23.95 19.28 14.04
C THR A 17 -25.16 18.95 13.18
N HIS A 18 -25.17 17.75 12.60
CA HIS A 18 -26.27 17.23 11.81
C HIS A 18 -26.74 15.88 12.34
N GLN A 19 -28.05 15.69 12.45
CA GLN A 19 -28.61 14.38 12.76
C GLN A 19 -28.50 13.48 11.53
N GLY A 20 -27.90 12.31 11.74
CA GLY A 20 -27.73 11.26 10.76
C GLY A 20 -28.47 10.00 11.18
N GLN A 21 -28.90 9.22 10.19
CA GLN A 21 -29.45 7.90 10.41
C GLN A 21 -28.96 6.95 9.32
N GLY A 22 -28.68 5.71 9.69
CA GLY A 22 -28.32 4.63 8.78
C GLY A 22 -29.14 3.38 9.07
N ILE A 23 -29.39 2.58 8.03
CA ILE A 23 -30.12 1.32 8.13
C ILE A 23 -29.17 0.18 7.83
N PHE A 24 -29.21 -0.87 8.63
CA PHE A 24 -28.57 -2.15 8.33
C PHE A 24 -29.41 -3.32 8.84
N TYR A 25 -29.14 -4.49 8.29
CA TYR A 25 -29.84 -5.74 8.59
C TYR A 25 -28.91 -6.70 9.30
N SER A 26 -29.43 -7.51 10.22
CA SER A 26 -28.65 -8.52 10.91
C SER A 26 -29.49 -9.73 11.32
N ASN A 27 -28.85 -10.90 11.43
CA ASN A 27 -29.42 -12.08 12.09
C ASN A 27 -29.42 -11.97 13.63
N TYR A 28 -28.85 -10.91 14.20
CA TYR A 28 -28.97 -10.61 15.63
C TYR A 28 -30.35 -10.04 15.94
N SER A 29 -31.05 -10.63 16.90
CA SER A 29 -32.41 -10.27 17.31
C SER A 29 -32.39 -9.64 18.70
N TRP A 30 -32.65 -8.35 18.77
CA TRP A 30 -32.69 -7.55 20.00
C TRP A 30 -33.72 -6.43 19.87
N ASN A 31 -34.55 -6.23 20.90
CA ASN A 31 -35.72 -5.34 20.80
C ASN A 31 -35.56 -4.02 21.56
N LEU A 32 -34.58 -3.89 22.45
CA LEU A 32 -34.36 -2.65 23.21
C LEU A 32 -33.34 -1.76 22.50
N PRO A 33 -33.39 -0.44 22.67
CA PRO A 33 -32.34 0.44 22.17
C PRO A 33 -30.98 0.07 22.76
N ILE A 34 -29.94 0.06 21.92
CA ILE A 34 -28.55 -0.07 22.34
C ILE A 34 -27.93 1.32 22.29
N GLU A 35 -27.69 1.91 23.45
CA GLU A 35 -27.08 3.23 23.58
C GLU A 35 -25.56 3.10 23.59
N THR A 36 -24.89 3.83 22.68
CA THR A 36 -23.42 3.91 22.62
C THR A 36 -22.98 5.36 22.79
N CYS A 37 -21.69 5.60 23.01
CA CYS A 37 -21.14 6.95 23.10
C CYS A 37 -21.24 7.78 21.81
N ILE A 38 -21.55 7.17 20.66
CA ILE A 38 -21.67 7.85 19.36
C ILE A 38 -23.13 8.04 18.92
N GLY A 39 -24.03 7.17 19.38
CA GLY A 39 -25.42 7.16 18.94
C GLY A 39 -26.18 5.93 19.42
N THR A 40 -27.42 5.78 18.95
CA THR A 40 -28.36 4.74 19.40
C THR A 40 -28.72 3.82 18.25
N ILE A 41 -28.67 2.51 18.51
CA ILE A 41 -29.12 1.47 17.57
C ILE A 41 -30.47 0.96 18.03
N GLU A 42 -31.49 1.06 17.18
CA GLU A 42 -32.86 0.65 17.47
C GLU A 42 -33.32 -0.40 16.47
N ALA A 43 -33.94 -1.49 16.93
CA ALA A 43 -34.65 -2.41 16.06
C ALA A 43 -35.99 -1.80 15.66
N VAL A 44 -36.29 -1.83 14.36
CA VAL A 44 -37.54 -1.29 13.80
C VAL A 44 -38.51 -2.39 13.44
N ASP A 45 -37.97 -3.46 12.85
CA ASP A 45 -38.78 -4.52 12.28
C ASP A 45 -37.98 -5.83 12.24
N SER A 46 -38.63 -6.93 12.60
CA SER A 46 -38.07 -8.29 12.51
C SER A 46 -38.95 -9.10 11.57
N HIS A 47 -38.48 -9.26 10.34
CA HIS A 47 -39.18 -10.06 9.32
C HIS A 47 -38.51 -11.43 9.22
N GLY A 48 -39.11 -12.42 9.88
CA GLY A 48 -38.56 -13.78 9.97
C GLY A 48 -37.34 -13.81 10.89
N ASP A 49 -36.21 -14.27 10.33
CA ASP A 49 -34.97 -14.46 11.08
C ASP A 49 -34.02 -13.24 11.05
N ILE A 50 -34.34 -12.22 10.26
CA ILE A 50 -33.53 -11.00 10.09
C ILE A 50 -34.22 -9.79 10.71
N THR A 51 -33.46 -9.04 11.49
CA THR A 51 -33.89 -7.79 12.12
C THR A 51 -33.29 -6.59 11.39
N THR A 52 -34.11 -5.57 11.19
CA THR A 52 -33.74 -4.27 10.63
C THR A 52 -33.41 -3.32 11.77
N TYR A 53 -32.21 -2.74 11.73
CA TYR A 53 -31.74 -1.76 12.71
C TYR A 53 -31.58 -0.39 12.08
N ILE A 54 -31.99 0.64 12.82
CA ILE A 54 -31.66 2.04 12.54
C ILE A 54 -30.60 2.49 13.54
N PHE A 55 -29.47 2.97 13.04
CA PHE A 55 -28.46 3.66 13.82
C PHE A 55 -28.62 5.17 13.68
N LYS A 56 -29.01 5.84 14.76
CA LYS A 56 -29.15 7.30 14.86
C LYS A 56 -27.90 7.89 15.50
N TYR A 57 -27.30 8.90 14.89
CA TYR A 57 -26.06 9.53 15.36
C TYR A 57 -26.03 11.03 15.06
N ALA A 58 -25.18 11.75 15.79
CA ALA A 58 -24.88 13.15 15.50
C ALA A 58 -23.56 13.22 14.71
N ASN A 59 -23.63 13.64 13.45
CA ASN A 59 -22.46 13.96 12.64
C ASN A 59 -21.96 15.36 13.07
N LYS A 60 -20.83 15.39 13.77
CA LYS A 60 -20.20 16.61 14.27
C LYS A 60 -18.92 16.87 13.50
N LEU A 61 -18.74 18.10 13.02
CA LEU A 61 -17.50 18.60 12.42
C LEU A 61 -17.15 19.95 13.04
N GLU A 62 -15.86 20.22 13.20
CA GLU A 62 -15.36 21.49 13.72
C GLU A 62 -15.59 22.63 12.71
N LYS A 63 -15.95 23.82 13.20
CA LYS A 63 -16.03 25.03 12.37
C LYS A 63 -14.67 25.68 12.29
N LYS A 64 -14.11 25.78 11.08
CA LYS A 64 -12.88 26.54 10.82
C LYS A 64 -13.16 27.75 9.92
N PRO A 65 -12.45 28.88 10.11
CA PRO A 65 -12.61 30.06 9.26
C PRO A 65 -12.30 29.74 7.78
N GLY A 66 -13.25 30.00 6.89
CA GLY A 66 -13.11 29.75 5.45
C GLY A 66 -13.51 28.33 5.01
N ASP A 67 -13.86 27.44 5.93
CA ASP A 67 -14.31 26.09 5.60
C ASP A 67 -15.77 26.09 5.11
N ILE A 68 -16.02 25.30 4.07
CA ILE A 68 -17.35 25.13 3.43
C ILE A 68 -17.92 23.74 3.78
N LEU A 69 -17.11 22.86 4.37
CA LEU A 69 -17.51 21.49 4.65
C LEU A 69 -18.37 21.41 5.93
N ILE A 70 -19.66 21.16 5.72
CA ILE A 70 -20.65 21.14 6.83
C ILE A 70 -20.98 19.70 7.28
N ARG A 71 -20.84 18.71 6.39
CA ARG A 71 -21.17 17.29 6.65
C ARG A 71 -20.47 16.37 5.65
N THR A 72 -19.86 15.28 6.13
CA THR A 72 -19.31 14.21 5.28
C THR A 72 -19.27 12.86 6.00
N GLY A 73 -19.08 11.79 5.23
CA GLY A 73 -18.70 10.47 5.74
C GLY A 73 -19.80 9.62 6.34
N ASP A 74 -21.08 9.91 6.09
CA ASP A 74 -22.21 9.14 6.60
C ASP A 74 -22.12 7.64 6.24
N SER A 75 -21.71 7.31 5.01
CA SER A 75 -21.50 5.92 4.59
C SER A 75 -20.41 5.23 5.41
N THR A 76 -19.28 5.92 5.65
CA THR A 76 -18.17 5.42 6.47
C THR A 76 -18.55 5.30 7.94
N ILE A 77 -19.38 6.20 8.46
CA ILE A 77 -19.90 6.14 9.83
C ILE A 77 -20.73 4.87 10.03
N ILE A 78 -21.69 4.64 9.12
CA ILE A 78 -22.55 3.45 9.15
C ILE A 78 -21.70 2.18 9.01
N GLU A 79 -20.76 2.17 8.07
CA GLU A 79 -19.89 1.03 7.84
C GLU A 79 -19.04 0.69 9.06
N HIS A 80 -18.41 1.67 9.70
CA HIS A 80 -17.63 1.44 10.91
C HIS A 80 -18.51 0.87 12.03
N MET A 81 -19.74 1.38 12.20
CA MET A 81 -20.66 0.86 13.22
C MET A 81 -21.07 -0.58 12.93
N LYS A 82 -21.40 -0.91 11.67
CA LYS A 82 -21.70 -2.30 11.25
C LYS A 82 -20.56 -3.25 11.52
N LEU A 83 -19.33 -2.83 11.20
CA LEU A 83 -18.12 -3.62 11.43
C LEU A 83 -17.96 -3.95 12.92
N LEU A 84 -18.07 -2.94 13.80
CA LEU A 84 -17.98 -3.15 15.25
C LEU A 84 -19.12 -4.04 15.76
N PHE A 85 -20.35 -3.82 15.29
CA PHE A 85 -21.53 -4.60 15.68
C PHE A 85 -21.39 -6.08 15.30
N SER A 86 -21.07 -6.36 14.04
CA SER A 86 -20.86 -7.71 13.50
C SER A 86 -19.73 -8.44 14.23
N PHE A 87 -18.59 -7.76 14.43
CA PHE A 87 -17.42 -8.34 15.06
C PHE A 87 -17.66 -8.68 16.53
N PHE A 88 -18.20 -7.74 17.31
CA PHE A 88 -18.36 -7.93 18.74
C PHE A 88 -19.46 -8.94 19.08
N LEU A 89 -20.63 -8.80 18.45
CA LEU A 89 -21.80 -9.66 18.72
C LEU A 89 -21.71 -11.01 17.99
N LYS A 90 -20.69 -11.20 17.13
CA LYS A 90 -20.46 -12.40 16.33
C LYS A 90 -21.68 -12.74 15.49
N CYS A 91 -22.16 -11.76 14.75
CA CYS A 91 -23.35 -11.84 13.91
C CYS A 91 -23.03 -11.39 12.48
N THR A 92 -23.92 -11.72 11.54
CA THR A 92 -23.84 -11.21 10.17
C THR A 92 -24.58 -9.87 10.10
N VAL A 93 -23.96 -8.86 9.50
CA VAL A 93 -24.55 -7.54 9.31
C VAL A 93 -24.24 -7.04 7.90
N ASP A 94 -25.25 -6.51 7.20
CA ASP A 94 -25.05 -5.83 5.92
C ASP A 94 -26.09 -4.72 5.68
N ASN A 95 -25.81 -3.81 4.74
CA ASN A 95 -26.79 -2.83 4.26
C ASN A 95 -27.82 -3.47 3.32
N ASP A 96 -27.50 -4.62 2.73
CA ASP A 96 -28.42 -5.40 1.91
C ASP A 96 -28.89 -6.65 2.66
N ARG A 97 -30.20 -6.76 2.85
CA ARG A 97 -30.85 -7.91 3.48
C ARG A 97 -30.49 -9.22 2.77
N SER A 98 -30.41 -9.23 1.44
CA SER A 98 -30.11 -10.44 0.68
C SER A 98 -28.71 -10.98 0.95
N ILE A 99 -27.76 -10.12 1.33
CA ILE A 99 -26.42 -10.54 1.74
C ILE A 99 -26.47 -11.24 3.11
N VAL A 100 -27.29 -10.75 4.04
CA VAL A 100 -27.50 -11.43 5.34
C VAL A 100 -28.14 -12.80 5.11
N GLU A 101 -29.21 -12.87 4.31
CA GLU A 101 -29.89 -14.13 3.96
C GLU A 101 -28.95 -15.14 3.30
N LEU A 102 -28.08 -14.67 2.40
CA LEU A 102 -27.08 -15.50 1.74
C LEU A 102 -26.11 -16.12 2.76
N ASN A 103 -25.60 -15.33 3.68
CA ASN A 103 -24.63 -15.75 4.68
C ASN A 103 -25.22 -16.72 5.72
N THR A 104 -26.49 -16.57 6.07
CA THR A 104 -27.16 -17.38 7.10
C THR A 104 -27.96 -18.57 6.56
N ARG A 105 -27.78 -18.90 5.26
CA ARG A 105 -28.49 -19.99 4.61
C ARG A 105 -28.15 -21.35 5.22
N GLN A 106 -29.17 -22.23 5.27
CA GLN A 106 -29.02 -23.60 5.78
C GLN A 106 -28.99 -24.67 4.67
N SER A 107 -29.20 -24.25 3.42
CA SER A 107 -29.24 -25.13 2.25
C SER A 107 -28.44 -24.55 1.09
N GLU A 108 -27.98 -25.44 0.20
CA GLU A 108 -27.30 -25.10 -1.03
C GLU A 108 -28.21 -24.30 -1.96
N ARG A 109 -27.66 -23.29 -2.65
CA ARG A 109 -28.40 -22.49 -3.63
C ARG A 109 -28.60 -23.22 -4.96
N ASN A 110 -27.63 -24.05 -5.33
CA ASN A 110 -27.62 -24.82 -6.57
C ASN A 110 -26.61 -25.97 -6.44
N LEU A 111 -26.56 -26.84 -7.45
CA LEU A 111 -25.67 -28.02 -7.49
C LEU A 111 -24.16 -27.71 -7.45
N ASN A 112 -23.76 -26.46 -7.64
CA ASN A 112 -22.36 -26.01 -7.58
C ASN A 112 -22.04 -25.25 -6.27
N ASP A 113 -22.99 -25.16 -5.32
CA ASP A 113 -22.81 -24.49 -4.03
C ASP A 113 -22.19 -25.45 -3.01
N ASP A 114 -20.89 -25.71 -3.17
CA ASP A 114 -20.16 -26.71 -2.36
C ASP A 114 -19.91 -26.29 -0.90
N VAL A 115 -20.25 -25.04 -0.52
CA VAL A 115 -19.92 -24.47 0.80
C VAL A 115 -21.16 -23.83 1.43
N ILE A 116 -21.63 -24.42 2.54
CA ILE A 116 -22.68 -23.82 3.38
C ILE A 116 -22.00 -23.18 4.61
N PRO A 117 -21.99 -21.84 4.76
CA PRO A 117 -21.25 -21.15 5.83
C PRO A 117 -21.55 -21.64 7.25
N SER A 118 -22.82 -21.91 7.55
CA SER A 118 -23.28 -22.39 8.86
C SER A 118 -22.67 -23.74 9.27
N LYS A 119 -22.19 -24.54 8.31
CA LYS A 119 -21.49 -25.80 8.59
C LYS A 119 -20.02 -25.61 9.01
N PHE A 120 -19.44 -24.43 8.81
CA PHE A 120 -18.03 -24.13 9.11
C PHE A 120 -17.87 -23.17 10.28
N LEU A 121 -18.88 -22.37 10.60
CA LEU A 121 -18.85 -21.41 11.69
C LEU A 121 -20.24 -21.22 12.30
N ASP A 122 -20.37 -21.66 13.55
CA ASP A 122 -21.56 -21.46 14.36
C ASP A 122 -21.71 -19.98 14.77
N ARG A 123 -22.92 -19.60 15.18
CA ARG A 123 -23.29 -18.28 15.67
C ARG A 123 -23.31 -17.22 14.58
N ASN A 124 -22.18 -16.85 13.98
CA ASN A 124 -22.11 -15.80 12.95
C ASN A 124 -23.10 -16.03 11.81
N PHE A 125 -23.22 -17.29 11.37
CA PHE A 125 -24.09 -17.73 10.27
C PHE A 125 -25.33 -18.51 10.73
N ASP A 126 -25.66 -18.46 12.03
CA ASP A 126 -26.94 -18.99 12.52
C ASP A 126 -28.08 -18.22 11.85
N THR A 127 -29.23 -18.86 11.63
CA THR A 127 -30.38 -18.18 11.03
C THR A 127 -30.79 -16.97 11.85
N LYS A 128 -30.83 -17.13 13.18
CA LYS A 128 -31.20 -16.09 14.14
C LYS A 128 -30.42 -16.24 15.44
N ILE A 129 -29.86 -15.15 15.93
CA ILE A 129 -29.15 -15.06 17.22
C ILE A 129 -30.01 -14.25 18.18
N GLN A 130 -30.37 -14.81 19.32
CA GLN A 130 -31.09 -14.07 20.36
C GLN A 130 -30.10 -13.32 21.24
N GLY A 131 -30.20 -11.99 21.28
CA GLY A 131 -29.32 -11.15 22.09
C GLY A 131 -29.66 -11.14 23.58
N THR A 132 -28.68 -10.76 24.41
CA THR A 132 -28.85 -10.57 25.86
C THR A 132 -28.51 -9.15 26.31
N ILE A 133 -28.97 -8.78 27.51
CA ILE A 133 -28.68 -7.46 28.11
C ILE A 133 -27.17 -7.31 28.32
N GLU A 134 -26.50 -8.35 28.81
CA GLU A 134 -25.08 -8.35 29.11
C GLU A 134 -24.24 -8.15 27.83
N GLU A 135 -24.61 -8.81 26.73
CA GLU A 135 -23.93 -8.63 25.44
C GLU A 135 -24.07 -7.22 24.89
N THR A 136 -25.26 -6.63 24.99
CA THR A 136 -25.52 -5.29 24.45
C THR A 136 -24.87 -4.19 25.29
N GLN A 137 -24.82 -4.35 26.62
CA GLN A 137 -24.04 -3.48 27.51
C GLN A 137 -22.54 -3.60 27.23
N ALA A 138 -22.01 -4.82 27.12
CA ALA A 138 -20.60 -5.03 26.81
C ALA A 138 -20.22 -4.49 25.42
N PHE A 139 -21.15 -4.52 24.45
CA PHE A 139 -20.94 -3.90 23.14
C PHE A 139 -20.82 -2.38 23.25
N ALA A 140 -21.69 -1.72 24.02
CA ALA A 140 -21.60 -0.27 24.23
C ALA A 140 -20.27 0.13 24.89
N GLU A 141 -19.82 -0.64 25.88
CA GLU A 141 -18.50 -0.47 26.52
C GLU A 141 -17.35 -0.70 25.53
N PHE A 142 -17.45 -1.71 24.67
CA PHE A 142 -16.47 -1.96 23.62
C PHE A 142 -16.39 -0.77 22.64
N VAL A 143 -17.52 -0.24 22.18
CA VAL A 143 -17.53 0.96 21.32
C VAL A 143 -16.85 2.13 22.03
N TYR A 144 -17.15 2.36 23.31
CA TYR A 144 -16.50 3.40 24.11
C TYR A 144 -14.97 3.24 24.14
N LYS A 145 -14.47 2.03 24.41
CA LYS A 145 -13.02 1.74 24.39
C LYS A 145 -12.41 1.98 23.00
N VAL A 146 -13.09 1.54 21.94
CA VAL A 146 -12.62 1.72 20.56
C VAL A 146 -12.49 3.18 20.17
N ILE A 147 -13.43 4.03 20.58
CA ILE A 147 -13.36 5.48 20.34
C ILE A 147 -12.17 6.10 21.08
N GLY A 148 -11.86 5.59 22.28
CA GLY A 148 -10.71 6.03 23.08
C GLY A 148 -9.33 5.67 22.56
N LEU A 149 -9.20 4.77 21.58
CA LEU A 149 -7.88 4.38 21.04
C LEU A 149 -7.15 5.56 20.39
N GLU A 150 -5.82 5.55 20.42
CA GLU A 150 -4.99 6.40 19.55
C GLU A 150 -5.41 6.24 18.07
N ARG A 151 -5.37 7.31 17.27
CA ARG A 151 -5.87 7.32 15.90
C ARG A 151 -5.23 6.25 15.03
N PHE A 152 -3.91 6.08 15.13
CA PHE A 152 -3.19 5.03 14.42
C PHE A 152 -3.74 3.64 14.74
N LYS A 153 -3.92 3.33 16.04
CA LYS A 153 -4.46 2.06 16.52
C LYS A 153 -5.91 1.84 16.11
N TYR A 154 -6.75 2.88 16.17
CA TYR A 154 -8.13 2.83 15.70
C TYR A 154 -8.23 2.47 14.22
N LYS A 155 -7.44 3.13 13.35
CA LYS A 155 -7.42 2.82 11.91
C LYS A 155 -7.05 1.36 11.68
N LYS A 156 -6.01 0.87 12.37
CA LYS A 156 -5.58 -0.54 12.29
C LYS A 156 -6.67 -1.50 12.78
N LEU A 157 -7.35 -1.22 13.89
CA LEU A 157 -8.46 -2.03 14.38
C LEU A 157 -9.58 -2.14 13.35
N ILE A 158 -10.06 -0.99 12.82
CA ILE A 158 -11.15 -0.99 11.84
C ILE A 158 -10.74 -1.76 10.58
N THR A 159 -9.50 -1.61 10.10
CA THR A 159 -8.99 -2.39 8.96
C THR A 159 -8.93 -3.89 9.28
N CYS A 160 -8.47 -4.29 10.47
CA CYS A 160 -8.44 -5.69 10.89
C CYS A 160 -9.85 -6.29 10.98
N ILE A 161 -10.80 -5.58 11.60
CA ILE A 161 -12.20 -6.03 11.67
C ILE A 161 -12.81 -6.14 10.26
N LYS A 162 -12.54 -5.17 9.39
CA LYS A 162 -13.00 -5.21 7.99
C LYS A 162 -12.47 -6.45 7.27
N ASN A 163 -11.17 -6.75 7.40
CA ASN A 163 -10.56 -7.93 6.79
C ASN A 163 -11.10 -9.24 7.39
N TYR A 164 -11.34 -9.28 8.69
CA TYR A 164 -11.99 -10.40 9.36
C TYR A 164 -13.40 -10.64 8.80
N ASN A 165 -14.23 -9.60 8.67
CA ASN A 165 -15.57 -9.73 8.09
C ASN A 165 -15.54 -10.11 6.60
N ASN A 166 -14.60 -9.56 5.83
CA ASN A 166 -14.40 -9.95 4.43
C ASN A 166 -14.02 -11.43 4.31
N ALA A 167 -13.21 -11.96 5.25
CA ALA A 167 -12.87 -13.38 5.28
C ALA A 167 -14.11 -14.27 5.51
N LEU A 168 -15.01 -13.84 6.41
CA LEU A 168 -16.30 -14.51 6.63
C LEU A 168 -17.17 -14.48 5.36
N GLN A 169 -17.26 -13.34 4.68
CA GLN A 169 -18.02 -13.23 3.43
C GLN A 169 -17.40 -14.07 2.30
N ALA A 170 -16.07 -14.10 2.19
CA ALA A 170 -15.34 -14.88 1.19
C ALA A 170 -15.62 -16.38 1.29
N LEU A 171 -15.99 -16.89 2.48
CA LEU A 171 -16.34 -18.29 2.69
C LEU A 171 -17.48 -18.74 1.75
N ASN A 172 -18.41 -17.85 1.39
CA ASN A 172 -19.49 -18.16 0.45
C ASN A 172 -19.03 -18.54 -0.96
N TYR A 173 -17.78 -18.19 -1.31
CA TYR A 173 -17.28 -18.27 -2.67
C TYR A 173 -15.98 -19.07 -2.76
N ASN A 174 -15.10 -18.94 -1.76
CA ASN A 174 -13.78 -19.57 -1.77
C ASN A 174 -13.25 -19.79 -0.34
N PHE A 175 -13.22 -21.06 0.09
CA PHE A 175 -12.69 -21.47 1.38
C PHE A 175 -11.19 -21.15 1.55
N ASP A 176 -10.38 -21.40 0.51
CA ASP A 176 -8.92 -21.22 0.58
C ASP A 176 -8.55 -19.75 0.80
N LEU A 177 -9.27 -18.86 0.10
CA LEU A 177 -9.16 -17.41 0.27
C LEU A 177 -9.63 -16.99 1.67
N ALA A 178 -10.82 -17.42 2.09
CA ALA A 178 -11.37 -17.09 3.41
C ALA A 178 -10.42 -17.49 4.56
N TYR A 179 -9.89 -18.72 4.50
CA TYR A 179 -8.92 -19.21 5.47
C TYR A 179 -7.63 -18.36 5.48
N SER A 180 -7.09 -18.09 4.30
CA SER A 180 -5.87 -17.30 4.15
C SER A 180 -6.06 -15.86 4.65
N MET A 181 -7.22 -15.24 4.38
CA MET A 181 -7.56 -13.87 4.83
C MET A 181 -7.53 -13.70 6.36
N LEU A 182 -7.89 -14.73 7.12
CA LEU A 182 -7.77 -14.69 8.57
C LEU A 182 -6.31 -14.72 9.03
N VAL A 183 -5.47 -15.57 8.41
CA VAL A 183 -4.03 -15.60 8.69
C VAL A 183 -3.38 -14.26 8.33
N TYR A 184 -3.75 -13.70 7.17
CA TYR A 184 -3.33 -12.36 6.74
C TYR A 184 -3.70 -11.27 7.73
N CYS A 185 -4.91 -11.33 8.31
CA CYS A 185 -5.35 -10.37 9.30
C CYS A 185 -4.44 -10.38 10.54
N LEU A 186 -4.07 -11.57 11.02
CA LEU A 186 -3.13 -11.74 12.13
C LEU A 186 -1.70 -11.32 11.76
N GLU A 187 -1.22 -11.63 10.55
CA GLU A 187 0.08 -11.19 10.05
C GLU A 187 0.18 -9.66 9.97
N ALA A 188 -0.83 -9.00 9.41
CA ALA A 188 -0.87 -7.54 9.29
C ALA A 188 -0.91 -6.84 10.66
N LEU A 189 -1.63 -7.45 11.62
CA LEU A 189 -1.65 -6.99 13.00
C LEU A 189 -0.26 -7.12 13.64
N CYS A 190 0.36 -8.29 13.53
CA CYS A 190 1.72 -8.54 14.00
C CYS A 190 2.73 -7.57 13.37
N GLN A 191 2.76 -7.41 12.06
CA GLN A 191 3.69 -6.50 11.39
C GLN A 191 3.54 -5.04 11.85
N SER A 192 2.36 -4.64 12.28
CA SER A 192 2.09 -3.27 12.72
C SER A 192 2.49 -3.01 14.19
N PHE A 193 2.62 -4.05 15.02
CA PHE A 193 2.75 -3.89 16.49
C PHE A 193 3.79 -4.80 17.16
N ASP A 194 4.39 -5.74 16.45
CA ASP A 194 5.37 -6.66 17.01
C ASP A 194 6.77 -6.05 17.07
N GLU A 195 7.43 -6.22 18.21
CA GLU A 195 8.80 -5.76 18.49
C GLU A 195 9.80 -6.93 18.56
N TYR A 196 9.36 -8.18 18.39
CA TYR A 196 10.21 -9.35 18.55
C TYR A 196 11.27 -9.47 17.45
N ASN A 197 12.51 -9.75 17.87
CA ASN A 197 13.61 -10.09 16.97
C ASN A 197 13.96 -11.58 17.17
N PRO A 198 13.92 -12.40 16.11
CA PRO A 198 14.24 -13.82 16.23
C PRO A 198 15.70 -14.03 16.66
N ILE A 199 15.95 -15.17 17.32
CA ILE A 199 17.27 -15.58 17.82
C ILE A 199 17.76 -16.84 17.10
N TRP A 200 19.02 -17.24 17.28
CA TRP A 200 19.58 -18.43 16.60
C TRP A 200 18.88 -19.73 17.00
N GLU A 201 18.32 -19.76 18.21
CA GLU A 201 17.48 -20.83 18.75
C GLU A 201 16.18 -21.00 17.95
N ASP A 202 15.71 -19.96 17.28
CA ASP A 202 14.54 -20.02 16.42
C ASP A 202 14.83 -20.64 15.05
N TYR A 203 16.09 -20.76 14.66
CA TYR A 203 16.47 -21.28 13.34
C TYR A 203 16.10 -22.76 13.19
N PRO A 204 15.51 -23.20 12.04
CA PRO A 204 15.01 -24.55 11.89
C PRO A 204 16.07 -25.63 12.17
N ASP A 205 15.78 -26.50 13.13
CA ASP A 205 16.70 -27.54 13.64
C ASP A 205 17.35 -28.41 12.56
N LYS A 206 16.59 -28.71 11.50
CA LYS A 206 17.04 -29.49 10.33
C LYS A 206 18.21 -28.83 9.61
N ALA A 207 18.21 -27.50 9.50
CA ALA A 207 19.26 -26.71 8.88
C ALA A 207 20.29 -26.24 9.92
N LYS A 208 19.85 -25.94 11.14
CA LYS A 208 20.68 -25.49 12.26
C LYS A 208 21.74 -26.51 12.63
N ARG A 209 21.41 -27.78 12.84
CA ARG A 209 22.37 -28.79 13.33
C ARG A 209 23.55 -29.04 12.38
N PRO A 210 23.37 -29.14 11.04
CA PRO A 210 24.50 -29.15 10.10
C PRO A 210 25.31 -27.86 10.11
N LEU A 211 24.64 -26.69 10.21
CA LEU A 211 25.30 -25.40 10.22
C LEU A 211 26.12 -25.17 11.49
N ASP A 212 25.59 -25.51 12.68
CA ASP A 212 26.32 -25.41 13.95
C ASP A 212 27.64 -26.18 13.88
N LYS A 213 27.65 -27.39 13.33
CA LYS A 213 28.90 -28.17 13.15
C LYS A 213 29.94 -27.47 12.29
N ILE A 214 29.52 -26.67 11.31
CA ILE A 214 30.42 -25.91 10.44
C ILE A 214 30.84 -24.62 11.15
N LEU A 215 29.89 -23.92 11.76
CA LEU A 215 30.11 -22.66 12.48
C LEU A 215 31.03 -22.84 13.69
N ASP A 216 30.98 -23.99 14.37
CA ASP A 216 31.88 -24.36 15.46
C ASP A 216 33.35 -24.47 15.03
N THR A 217 33.62 -24.61 13.71
CA THR A 217 34.98 -24.65 13.16
C THR A 217 35.51 -23.28 12.73
N LEU A 218 34.65 -22.25 12.74
CA LEU A 218 34.99 -20.89 12.33
C LEU A 218 35.34 -20.02 13.54
N ASP A 219 35.94 -18.87 13.26
CA ASP A 219 36.12 -17.83 14.28
C ASP A 219 34.75 -17.40 14.85
N PRO A 220 34.61 -17.22 16.19
CA PRO A 220 33.34 -16.87 16.82
C PRO A 220 32.70 -15.59 16.29
N GLU A 221 33.48 -14.59 15.90
CA GLU A 221 32.97 -13.32 15.36
C GLU A 221 32.37 -13.54 13.96
N VAL A 222 33.05 -14.30 13.11
CA VAL A 222 32.57 -14.68 11.78
C VAL A 222 31.33 -15.57 11.90
N ALA A 223 31.33 -16.54 12.81
CA ALA A 223 30.20 -17.42 13.06
C ALA A 223 28.96 -16.64 13.52
N ASN A 224 29.11 -15.65 14.40
CA ASN A 224 28.01 -14.81 14.87
C ASN A 224 27.47 -13.91 13.76
N ASN A 225 28.33 -13.35 12.90
CA ASN A 225 27.90 -12.56 11.74
C ASN A 225 27.12 -13.42 10.73
N ILE A 226 27.53 -14.67 10.50
CA ILE A 226 26.77 -15.58 9.63
C ILE A 226 25.41 -15.92 10.27
N LYS A 227 25.37 -16.19 11.58
CA LYS A 227 24.11 -16.44 12.31
C LYS A 227 23.17 -15.24 12.20
N SER A 228 23.65 -14.00 12.38
CA SER A 228 22.81 -12.81 12.26
C SER A 228 22.23 -12.64 10.86
N ILE A 229 23.04 -12.85 9.81
CA ILE A 229 22.56 -12.78 8.41
C ILE A 229 21.48 -13.84 8.13
N LEU A 230 21.66 -15.07 8.62
CA LEU A 230 20.70 -16.15 8.42
C LEU A 230 19.38 -15.93 9.19
N ILE A 231 19.45 -15.31 10.36
CA ILE A 231 18.28 -14.94 11.16
C ILE A 231 17.52 -13.76 10.51
N GLU A 232 18.23 -12.90 9.78
CA GLU A 232 17.64 -11.83 8.98
C GLU A 232 16.87 -12.32 7.74
N ASP A 233 16.86 -13.63 7.45
CA ASP A 233 15.95 -14.21 6.45
C ASP A 233 14.52 -13.76 6.71
N SER A 234 13.93 -13.08 5.73
CA SER A 234 12.65 -12.40 5.89
C SER A 234 11.52 -13.36 6.22
N HIS A 235 11.56 -14.60 5.71
CA HIS A 235 10.49 -15.57 5.93
C HIS A 235 10.54 -16.16 7.33
N LEU A 236 11.71 -16.58 7.80
CA LEU A 236 11.88 -17.05 9.17
C LEU A 236 11.54 -15.95 10.18
N LYS A 237 12.02 -14.73 9.93
CA LYS A 237 11.77 -13.58 10.78
C LYS A 237 10.28 -13.30 10.91
N LEU A 238 9.55 -13.21 9.80
CA LEU A 238 8.11 -12.94 9.82
C LEU A 238 7.32 -14.05 10.51
N GLN A 239 7.65 -15.31 10.26
CA GLN A 239 6.97 -16.45 10.86
C GLN A 239 7.13 -16.47 12.39
N LYS A 240 8.34 -16.20 12.90
CA LYS A 240 8.61 -16.22 14.34
C LYS A 240 7.96 -15.05 15.08
N ARG A 241 8.02 -13.86 14.48
CA ARG A 241 7.27 -12.69 14.93
C ARG A 241 5.76 -12.96 15.03
N PHE A 242 5.19 -13.60 14.00
CA PHE A 242 3.79 -14.02 13.99
C PHE A 242 3.43 -14.96 15.16
N GLN A 243 4.23 -16.00 15.39
CA GLN A 243 3.98 -16.93 16.51
C GLN A 243 4.10 -16.24 17.87
N HIS A 244 5.15 -15.43 18.06
CA HIS A 244 5.40 -14.73 19.32
C HIS A 244 4.29 -13.72 19.64
N PHE A 245 3.88 -12.92 18.65
CA PHE A 245 2.81 -11.95 18.80
C PHE A 245 1.48 -12.61 19.19
N ILE A 246 1.11 -13.73 18.56
CA ILE A 246 -0.13 -14.42 18.91
C ILE A 246 -0.03 -15.03 20.30
N ASN A 247 1.08 -15.70 20.63
CA ASN A 247 1.28 -16.32 21.95
C ASN A 247 1.23 -15.29 23.09
N SER A 248 1.85 -14.12 22.91
CA SER A 248 1.83 -13.05 23.93
C SER A 248 0.44 -12.42 24.12
N ASN A 249 -0.44 -12.54 23.14
CA ASN A 249 -1.81 -12.02 23.19
C ASN A 249 -2.89 -13.09 23.46
N LEU A 250 -2.49 -14.34 23.73
CA LEU A 250 -3.39 -15.40 24.17
C LEU A 250 -3.50 -15.39 25.70
N GLN A 251 -4.70 -15.17 26.22
CA GLN A 251 -4.96 -15.25 27.66
C GLN A 251 -5.38 -16.65 28.08
N ASP A 252 -5.11 -17.04 29.33
CA ASP A 252 -5.57 -18.31 29.92
C ASP A 252 -7.09 -18.53 29.76
N ALA A 253 -7.86 -17.44 29.82
CA ALA A 253 -9.32 -17.46 29.59
C ALA A 253 -9.71 -18.07 28.23
N TYR A 254 -8.86 -17.97 27.20
CA TYR A 254 -9.05 -18.60 25.89
C TYR A 254 -9.13 -20.12 25.97
N PHE A 255 -8.31 -20.73 26.83
CA PHE A 255 -8.20 -22.17 26.99
C PHE A 255 -9.16 -22.74 28.03
N ILE A 256 -9.66 -21.89 28.95
CA ILE A 256 -10.50 -22.30 30.08
C ILE A 256 -11.96 -21.92 29.80
N ASN A 257 -12.33 -20.66 30.04
CA ASN A 257 -13.72 -20.21 30.03
C ASN A 257 -14.28 -20.22 28.59
N LEU A 258 -13.51 -19.69 27.65
CA LEU A 258 -13.93 -19.54 26.25
C LEU A 258 -13.89 -20.85 25.45
N ALA A 259 -13.25 -21.90 25.99
CA ALA A 259 -13.21 -23.23 25.39
C ALA A 259 -14.40 -24.13 25.83
N THR A 260 -15.19 -23.69 26.81
CA THR A 260 -16.33 -24.47 27.32
C THR A 260 -17.37 -24.68 26.22
N GLY A 261 -17.73 -25.94 25.97
CA GLY A 261 -18.70 -26.32 24.94
C GLY A 261 -18.16 -26.32 23.51
N ILE A 262 -16.86 -26.08 23.31
CA ILE A 262 -16.22 -26.16 21.99
C ILE A 262 -15.75 -27.59 21.70
N ASN A 263 -16.03 -28.08 20.49
CA ASN A 263 -15.51 -29.35 20.01
C ASN A 263 -14.00 -29.23 19.72
N ASN A 264 -13.21 -30.19 20.21
CA ASN A 264 -11.75 -30.26 19.99
C ASN A 264 -11.05 -28.89 20.15
N PRO A 265 -11.14 -28.26 21.33
CA PRO A 265 -10.58 -26.94 21.54
C PRO A 265 -9.06 -26.97 21.38
N LEU A 266 -8.50 -25.89 20.84
CA LEU A 266 -7.05 -25.74 20.72
C LEU A 266 -6.37 -25.88 22.09
N LYS A 267 -5.42 -26.81 22.20
CA LYS A 267 -4.61 -26.98 23.42
C LYS A 267 -3.45 -26.00 23.43
N HIS A 268 -3.09 -25.51 24.61
CA HIS A 268 -1.93 -24.64 24.80
C HIS A 268 -0.64 -25.26 24.23
N SER A 269 -0.41 -26.56 24.44
CA SER A 269 0.77 -27.27 23.95
C SER A 269 0.85 -27.41 22.42
N GLU A 270 -0.24 -27.13 21.70
CA GLU A 270 -0.34 -27.30 20.25
C GLU A 270 -0.27 -25.96 19.49
N VAL A 271 -0.32 -24.82 20.21
CA VAL A 271 -0.45 -23.47 19.61
C VAL A 271 0.66 -23.19 18.58
N GLU A 272 1.93 -23.37 18.97
CA GLU A 272 3.06 -23.10 18.07
C GLU A 272 2.98 -23.92 16.77
N GLN A 273 2.64 -25.20 16.89
CA GLN A 273 2.56 -26.11 15.76
C GLN A 273 1.39 -25.78 14.82
N VAL A 274 0.22 -25.43 15.37
CA VAL A 274 -0.93 -25.07 14.53
C VAL A 274 -0.74 -23.73 13.85
N LEU A 275 -0.06 -22.77 14.50
CA LEU A 275 0.30 -21.47 13.90
C LEU A 275 1.31 -21.64 12.78
N LEU A 276 2.32 -22.49 12.97
CA LEU A 276 3.27 -22.87 11.93
C LEU A 276 2.54 -23.45 10.71
N ASN A 277 1.62 -24.38 10.96
CA ASN A 277 0.85 -25.02 9.90
C ASN A 277 -0.08 -24.05 9.18
N ALA A 278 -0.75 -23.15 9.90
CA ALA A 278 -1.61 -22.11 9.30
C ALA A 278 -0.80 -21.15 8.41
N TYR A 279 0.35 -20.67 8.90
CA TYR A 279 1.26 -19.82 8.13
C TYR A 279 1.76 -20.54 6.86
N ASN A 280 2.16 -21.81 6.98
CA ASN A 280 2.64 -22.59 5.84
C ASN A 280 1.54 -22.91 4.82
N LEU A 281 0.30 -23.14 5.25
CA LEU A 281 -0.84 -23.33 4.35
C LEU A 281 -1.12 -22.04 3.57
N ARG A 282 -1.19 -20.91 4.27
CA ARG A 282 -1.40 -19.60 3.65
C ARG A 282 -0.25 -19.24 2.70
N SER A 283 1.01 -19.41 3.11
CA SER A 283 2.19 -19.13 2.27
C SER A 283 2.15 -19.92 0.95
N ARG A 284 1.82 -21.21 0.98
CA ARG A 284 1.71 -22.05 -0.23
C ARG A 284 0.54 -21.65 -1.14
N TYR A 285 -0.59 -21.27 -0.57
CA TYR A 285 -1.71 -20.74 -1.36
C TYR A 285 -1.32 -19.44 -2.09
N VAL A 286 -0.56 -18.56 -1.44
CA VAL A 286 -0.25 -17.24 -1.97
C VAL A 286 0.88 -17.27 -3.00
N HIS A 287 1.93 -18.04 -2.73
CA HIS A 287 3.11 -18.09 -3.59
C HIS A 287 3.02 -19.16 -4.68
N SER A 288 2.13 -20.15 -4.52
CA SER A 288 2.06 -21.30 -5.43
C SER A 288 0.63 -21.71 -5.80
N LEU A 289 -0.39 -20.97 -5.34
CA LEU A 289 -1.82 -21.27 -5.58
C LEU A 289 -2.22 -22.70 -5.18
N GLU A 290 -1.49 -23.27 -4.22
CA GLU A 290 -1.82 -24.57 -3.66
C GLU A 290 -3.06 -24.46 -2.78
N GLN A 291 -4.08 -25.26 -3.08
CA GLN A 291 -5.30 -25.30 -2.28
C GLN A 291 -5.01 -25.73 -0.84
N VAL A 292 -5.79 -25.20 0.10
CA VAL A 292 -5.77 -25.69 1.48
C VAL A 292 -6.16 -27.16 1.46
N MET A 293 -5.61 -27.91 2.43
CA MET A 293 -5.87 -29.35 2.58
C MET A 293 -7.35 -29.68 2.42
N LYS A 294 -7.67 -30.60 1.49
CA LYS A 294 -9.04 -30.99 1.16
C LYS A 294 -9.87 -31.35 2.39
N GLN A 295 -9.25 -31.97 3.40
CA GLN A 295 -9.89 -32.37 4.64
C GLN A 295 -10.47 -31.17 5.42
N LEU A 296 -9.80 -30.02 5.41
CA LEU A 296 -10.30 -28.80 6.06
C LEU A 296 -11.52 -28.20 5.34
N ARG A 297 -11.70 -28.52 4.06
CA ARG A 297 -12.84 -28.07 3.24
C ARG A 297 -14.11 -28.89 3.47
N TYR A 298 -14.03 -29.99 4.20
CA TYR A 298 -15.19 -30.81 4.54
C TYR A 298 -15.64 -30.51 5.97
N SER A 299 -16.86 -29.98 6.13
CA SER A 299 -17.43 -29.59 7.43
C SER A 299 -17.45 -30.73 8.46
N SER A 300 -17.67 -31.97 8.02
CA SER A 300 -17.64 -33.15 8.90
C SER A 300 -16.31 -33.35 9.63
N PHE A 301 -15.19 -32.92 9.04
CA PHE A 301 -13.86 -33.02 9.64
C PHE A 301 -13.42 -31.74 10.36
N SER A 302 -14.13 -30.62 10.15
CA SER A 302 -13.75 -29.28 10.62
C SER A 302 -14.72 -28.69 11.66
N ASN A 303 -15.53 -29.53 12.31
CA ASN A 303 -16.57 -29.14 13.28
C ASN A 303 -16.04 -28.72 14.69
N GLY A 304 -14.76 -28.40 14.83
CA GLY A 304 -14.10 -28.00 16.08
C GLY A 304 -13.01 -26.97 15.82
N ASP A 305 -12.19 -26.60 16.82
CA ASP A 305 -11.08 -25.68 16.55
C ASP A 305 -9.94 -26.34 15.77
N VAL A 306 -9.64 -27.59 16.14
CA VAL A 306 -8.46 -28.32 15.67
C VAL A 306 -8.88 -29.58 14.97
N PHE A 307 -8.20 -29.84 13.85
CA PHE A 307 -8.27 -31.06 13.07
C PHE A 307 -6.89 -31.74 13.06
N TYR A 308 -6.86 -33.05 13.26
CA TYR A 308 -5.62 -33.83 13.27
C TYR A 308 -5.48 -34.65 11.98
N TRP A 309 -4.33 -34.54 11.32
CA TRP A 309 -3.99 -35.31 10.13
C TRP A 309 -2.52 -35.73 10.14
N GLN A 310 -2.26 -37.03 9.96
CA GLN A 310 -0.90 -37.58 9.96
C GLN A 310 -0.07 -37.12 11.16
N ASN A 311 -0.64 -37.21 12.37
CA ASN A 311 -0.05 -36.76 13.64
C ASN A 311 0.28 -35.26 13.74
N ASN A 312 -0.22 -34.43 12.83
CA ASN A 312 -0.11 -32.98 12.91
C ASN A 312 -1.46 -32.34 13.20
N ALA A 313 -1.45 -31.27 14.00
CA ALA A 313 -2.62 -30.47 14.32
C ALA A 313 -2.76 -29.28 13.36
N TYR A 314 -3.98 -29.00 12.91
CA TYR A 314 -4.30 -27.89 12.01
C TYR A 314 -5.48 -27.11 12.57
N LEU A 315 -5.43 -25.78 12.48
CA LEU A 315 -6.61 -24.95 12.75
C LEU A 315 -7.62 -25.17 11.64
N THR A 316 -8.87 -25.45 12.04
CA THR A 316 -10.03 -25.36 11.16
C THR A 316 -10.38 -23.90 10.90
N PHE A 317 -11.31 -23.65 9.98
CA PHE A 317 -11.84 -22.29 9.79
C PHE A 317 -12.46 -21.75 11.08
N LYS A 318 -13.28 -22.54 11.78
CA LYS A 318 -13.89 -22.20 13.07
C LYS A 318 -12.86 -21.83 14.13
N GLY A 319 -11.81 -22.66 14.29
CA GLY A 319 -10.75 -22.42 15.25
C GLY A 319 -9.95 -21.16 14.93
N LEU A 320 -9.66 -20.93 13.64
CA LEU A 320 -8.96 -19.74 13.19
C LEU A 320 -9.79 -18.47 13.38
N VAL A 321 -11.11 -18.52 13.13
CA VAL A 321 -12.03 -17.41 13.41
C VAL A 321 -12.06 -17.09 14.91
N ARG A 322 -12.17 -18.11 15.77
CA ARG A 322 -12.18 -17.89 17.23
C ARG A 322 -10.86 -17.30 17.73
N LEU A 323 -9.74 -17.85 17.25
CA LEU A 323 -8.40 -17.35 17.57
C LEU A 323 -8.25 -15.89 17.13
N THR A 324 -8.56 -15.59 15.87
CA THR A 324 -8.44 -14.23 15.30
C THR A 324 -9.31 -13.24 16.06
N HIS A 325 -10.56 -13.62 16.35
CA HIS A 325 -11.48 -12.81 17.15
C HIS A 325 -10.91 -12.50 18.53
N HIS A 326 -10.40 -13.51 19.24
CA HIS A 326 -9.81 -13.34 20.56
C HIS A 326 -8.58 -12.44 20.54
N ILE A 327 -7.66 -12.63 19.59
CA ILE A 327 -6.44 -11.82 19.49
C ILE A 327 -6.77 -10.35 19.22
N ILE A 328 -7.63 -10.07 18.23
CA ILE A 328 -8.03 -8.69 17.92
C ILE A 328 -8.73 -8.06 19.14
N LEU A 329 -9.69 -8.76 19.74
CA LEU A 329 -10.42 -8.22 20.88
C LEU A 329 -9.51 -7.98 22.09
N ASN A 330 -8.65 -8.93 22.42
CA ASN A 330 -7.74 -8.83 23.56
C ASN A 330 -6.68 -7.74 23.35
N PHE A 331 -6.03 -7.72 22.19
CA PHE A 331 -4.97 -6.75 21.90
C PHE A 331 -5.48 -5.32 22.02
N PHE A 332 -6.64 -5.02 21.43
CA PHE A 332 -7.17 -3.65 21.42
C PHE A 332 -7.90 -3.25 22.71
N THR A 333 -8.50 -4.18 23.46
CA THR A 333 -9.14 -3.84 24.74
C THR A 333 -8.16 -3.57 25.87
N ASN A 334 -6.90 -3.99 25.72
CA ASN A 334 -5.79 -3.73 26.65
C ASN A 334 -4.97 -2.47 26.31
N GLN A 335 -5.31 -1.74 25.25
CA GLN A 335 -4.63 -0.49 24.89
C GLN A 335 -5.06 0.66 25.81
N GLU A 336 -4.19 1.66 25.93
CA GLU A 336 -4.49 2.88 26.66
C GLU A 336 -5.66 3.65 26.04
N TYR A 337 -6.46 4.26 26.91
CA TYR A 337 -7.56 5.13 26.54
C TYR A 337 -7.06 6.59 26.51
N LEU A 338 -7.30 7.26 25.38
CA LEU A 338 -7.02 8.68 25.16
C LEU A 338 -8.34 9.42 24.91
N GLU A 339 -8.68 10.36 25.80
CA GLU A 339 -9.89 11.18 25.68
C GLU A 339 -9.78 12.20 24.54
N LYS A 340 -8.61 12.85 24.42
CA LYS A 340 -8.26 13.79 23.36
C LYS A 340 -6.92 13.42 22.73
N GLU A 341 -6.75 13.78 21.47
CA GLU A 341 -5.54 13.53 20.69
C GLU A 341 -5.36 14.66 19.67
N GLU A 342 -4.16 15.23 19.60
CA GLU A 342 -3.79 16.21 18.58
C GLU A 342 -3.43 15.47 17.29
N TYR A 343 -4.26 15.60 16.26
CA TYR A 343 -4.12 14.86 15.01
C TYR A 343 -4.78 15.61 13.85
N GLU A 344 -4.11 15.68 12.69
CA GLU A 344 -4.62 16.28 11.46
C GLU A 344 -5.71 15.41 10.81
N TRP A 345 -6.92 15.46 11.39
CA TRP A 345 -8.04 14.58 11.04
C TRP A 345 -8.70 14.90 9.68
N GLU A 346 -8.43 16.07 9.09
CA GLU A 346 -8.99 16.52 7.80
C GLU A 346 -8.50 15.66 6.63
N SER A 347 -7.23 15.25 6.67
CA SER A 347 -6.63 14.32 5.70
C SER A 347 -7.35 12.97 5.64
N ASP A 348 -8.02 12.59 6.74
CA ASP A 348 -8.71 11.32 6.93
C ASP A 348 -10.20 11.36 6.57
N LEU A 349 -10.70 12.50 6.08
CA LEU A 349 -12.10 12.64 5.68
C LEU A 349 -12.37 11.87 4.38
N PRO A 350 -13.47 11.10 4.32
CA PRO A 350 -13.81 10.34 3.12
C PRO A 350 -14.22 11.28 1.98
N GLY A 351 -13.88 10.88 0.75
CA GLY A 351 -14.21 11.63 -0.46
C GLY A 351 -13.18 12.71 -0.83
N THR A 352 -12.07 12.81 -0.11
CA THR A 352 -10.90 13.58 -0.53
C THR A 352 -10.02 12.74 -1.45
N ILE A 353 -9.42 13.39 -2.44
CA ILE A 353 -8.36 12.81 -3.27
C ILE A 353 -7.19 13.80 -3.28
N GLU A 354 -5.99 13.29 -3.10
CA GLU A 354 -4.79 14.07 -3.37
C GLU A 354 -4.55 14.05 -4.88
N VAL A 355 -4.49 15.24 -5.48
CA VAL A 355 -4.18 15.42 -6.89
C VAL A 355 -2.91 16.23 -7.02
N GLN A 356 -1.97 15.72 -7.82
CA GLN A 356 -0.82 16.51 -8.20
C GLN A 356 -1.27 17.60 -9.18
N LEU A 357 -1.09 18.87 -8.80
CA LEU A 357 -1.34 19.99 -9.70
C LEU A 357 -0.36 19.93 -10.88
N SER A 358 -0.83 20.32 -12.06
CA SER A 358 0.06 20.47 -13.22
C SER A 358 1.19 21.44 -12.92
N GLU A 359 2.34 21.17 -13.53
CA GLU A 359 3.63 21.86 -13.41
C GLU A 359 3.47 23.37 -13.55
N GLN A 360 2.59 23.82 -14.45
CA GLN A 360 2.32 25.24 -14.69
C GLN A 360 1.88 26.03 -13.43
N TYR A 361 1.32 25.37 -12.41
CA TYR A 361 0.83 26.04 -11.19
C TYR A 361 1.88 26.20 -10.10
N TRP A 362 2.97 25.43 -10.14
CA TRP A 362 3.95 25.39 -9.05
C TRP A 362 5.41 25.50 -9.52
N LEU A 363 5.70 25.29 -10.81
CA LEU A 363 7.07 25.27 -11.34
C LEU A 363 7.76 26.63 -11.18
N ALA A 364 7.05 27.73 -11.44
CA ALA A 364 7.58 29.09 -11.28
C ALA A 364 7.69 29.56 -9.82
N ASN A 365 6.95 28.95 -8.88
CA ASN A 365 6.95 29.40 -7.49
C ASN A 365 8.33 29.17 -6.84
N THR A 366 8.97 30.22 -6.35
CA THR A 366 10.28 30.14 -5.69
C THR A 366 10.24 30.29 -4.17
N ASP A 367 9.04 30.45 -3.58
CA ASP A 367 8.87 30.60 -2.13
C ASP A 367 9.48 29.40 -1.38
N GLY A 368 10.49 29.68 -0.54
CA GLY A 368 11.18 28.66 0.26
C GLY A 368 12.03 27.69 -0.56
N PHE A 369 12.48 28.06 -1.76
CA PHE A 369 13.32 27.21 -2.59
C PHE A 369 14.67 26.90 -1.92
N LEU A 370 15.02 25.61 -1.90
CA LEU A 370 16.29 25.07 -1.41
C LEU A 370 16.94 24.24 -2.51
N PRO A 371 18.28 24.10 -2.54
CA PRO A 371 18.95 23.30 -3.56
C PRO A 371 18.45 21.86 -3.69
N GLU A 372 17.94 21.27 -2.61
CA GLU A 372 17.39 19.91 -2.59
C GLU A 372 16.09 19.80 -3.40
N HIS A 373 15.33 20.90 -3.52
CA HIS A 373 14.09 20.97 -4.31
C HIS A 373 14.35 21.00 -5.81
N THR A 374 15.61 21.18 -6.26
CA THR A 374 15.96 21.25 -7.68
C THR A 374 15.51 20.01 -8.44
N ILE A 375 15.61 18.82 -7.83
CA ILE A 375 15.20 17.57 -8.49
C ILE A 375 13.70 17.55 -8.82
N TYR A 376 12.88 18.12 -7.94
CA TYR A 376 11.45 18.25 -8.15
C TYR A 376 11.15 19.26 -9.28
N LYS A 377 11.87 20.39 -9.29
CA LYS A 377 11.74 21.43 -10.33
C LYS A 377 12.18 20.94 -11.71
N ILE A 378 13.32 20.28 -11.83
CA ILE A 378 13.79 19.78 -13.13
C ILE A 378 12.84 18.69 -13.67
N ASN A 379 12.29 17.81 -12.83
CA ASN A 379 11.30 16.81 -13.26
C ASN A 379 10.05 17.49 -13.85
N GLY A 380 9.50 18.48 -13.16
CA GLY A 380 8.35 19.25 -13.69
C GLY A 380 8.70 20.01 -14.96
N PHE A 381 9.89 20.61 -15.02
CA PHE A 381 10.36 21.31 -16.20
C PHE A 381 10.53 20.38 -17.41
N LEU A 382 11.13 19.20 -17.24
CA LEU A 382 11.29 18.25 -18.35
C LEU A 382 9.95 17.79 -18.91
N TYR A 383 8.94 17.58 -18.05
CA TYR A 383 7.60 17.25 -18.51
C TYR A 383 6.94 18.40 -19.29
N GLN A 384 7.13 19.64 -18.84
CA GLN A 384 6.69 20.80 -19.61
C GLN A 384 7.47 20.98 -20.91
N LEU A 385 8.77 20.65 -20.90
CA LEU A 385 9.65 20.70 -22.06
C LEU A 385 9.20 19.71 -23.13
N GLU A 386 8.92 18.46 -22.77
CA GLU A 386 8.40 17.47 -23.70
C GLU A 386 7.09 17.95 -24.36
N LYS A 387 6.18 18.51 -23.56
CA LYS A 387 4.92 19.09 -24.05
C LYS A 387 5.15 20.27 -25.01
N ALA A 388 6.12 21.12 -24.70
CA ALA A 388 6.46 22.24 -25.56
C ALA A 388 7.10 21.79 -26.88
N LEU A 389 7.94 20.75 -26.84
CA LEU A 389 8.65 20.26 -28.02
C LEU A 389 7.75 19.45 -28.96
N PHE A 390 6.80 18.67 -28.43
CA PHE A 390 6.05 17.70 -29.24
C PHE A 390 4.55 17.96 -29.32
N PHE A 391 4.00 18.85 -28.50
CA PHE A 391 2.54 19.04 -28.39
C PHE A 391 2.11 20.53 -28.45
N ASP A 392 2.98 21.41 -28.95
CA ASP A 392 2.74 22.86 -29.14
C ASP A 392 2.16 23.56 -27.90
N GLN A 393 2.68 23.21 -26.71
CA GLN A 393 2.28 23.84 -25.44
C GLN A 393 3.26 24.94 -25.01
N SER A 394 2.73 25.99 -24.39
CA SER A 394 3.57 27.08 -23.88
C SER A 394 4.39 26.65 -22.66
N LEU A 395 5.66 27.07 -22.63
CA LEU A 395 6.53 26.97 -21.46
C LEU A 395 6.19 28.04 -20.41
N THR A 396 6.31 27.69 -19.14
CA THR A 396 6.17 28.64 -18.02
C THR A 396 7.38 29.56 -18.02
N ASP A 397 7.19 30.84 -17.68
CA ASP A 397 8.30 31.73 -17.42
C ASP A 397 9.00 31.32 -16.11
N LEU A 398 10.28 30.95 -16.20
CA LEU A 398 11.11 30.52 -15.07
C LEU A 398 12.21 31.52 -14.78
N SER A 399 12.13 32.75 -15.28
CA SER A 399 13.17 33.78 -15.14
C SER A 399 13.56 34.04 -13.68
N GLU A 400 12.59 34.11 -12.76
CA GLU A 400 12.86 34.25 -11.32
C GLU A 400 13.62 33.05 -10.76
N LEU A 401 13.18 31.83 -11.09
CA LEU A 401 13.88 30.60 -10.68
C LEU A 401 15.31 30.56 -11.23
N MET A 402 15.54 30.95 -12.49
CA MET A 402 16.89 31.03 -13.06
C MET A 402 17.78 31.99 -12.26
N CYS A 403 17.24 33.13 -11.83
CA CYS A 403 17.99 34.09 -11.00
C CYS A 403 18.37 33.48 -9.64
N GLU A 404 17.49 32.70 -9.01
CA GLU A 404 17.82 32.00 -7.76
C GLU A 404 18.87 30.90 -7.97
N LEU A 405 18.78 30.14 -9.06
CA LEU A 405 19.78 29.15 -9.41
C LEU A 405 21.17 29.80 -9.54
N GLU A 406 21.27 30.94 -10.22
CA GLU A 406 22.54 31.69 -10.36
C GLU A 406 23.17 32.05 -9.02
N GLN A 407 22.35 32.43 -8.03
CA GLN A 407 22.82 32.80 -6.70
C GLN A 407 23.24 31.59 -5.86
N LEU A 408 22.52 30.47 -5.97
CA LEU A 408 22.73 29.29 -5.14
C LEU A 408 23.79 28.33 -5.69
N MET A 409 23.99 28.26 -7.01
CA MET A 409 24.93 27.33 -7.66
C MET A 409 26.37 27.38 -7.11
N PRO A 410 26.97 28.55 -6.80
CA PRO A 410 28.34 28.61 -6.28
C PRO A 410 28.53 27.84 -4.97
N THR A 411 27.57 27.94 -4.04
CA THR A 411 27.63 27.38 -2.68
C THR A 411 27.00 26.00 -2.53
N THR A 412 26.36 25.50 -3.59
CA THR A 412 25.59 24.25 -3.55
C THR A 412 26.48 22.99 -3.69
N PRO A 413 26.20 21.89 -2.96
CA PRO A 413 26.88 20.61 -3.15
C PRO A 413 26.78 20.08 -4.59
N LYS A 414 27.81 19.37 -5.06
CA LYS A 414 27.95 18.89 -6.45
C LYS A 414 26.70 18.17 -6.99
N ARG A 415 26.07 17.31 -6.15
CA ARG A 415 24.86 16.55 -6.52
C ARG A 415 23.72 17.44 -7.02
N TYR A 416 23.38 18.48 -6.27
CA TYR A 416 22.31 19.40 -6.64
C TYR A 416 22.77 20.40 -7.70
N LYS A 417 24.07 20.74 -7.69
CA LYS A 417 24.67 21.67 -8.66
C LYS A 417 24.54 21.19 -10.10
N ILE A 418 24.72 19.90 -10.37
CA ILE A 418 24.54 19.32 -11.72
C ILE A 418 23.09 19.53 -12.19
N GLN A 419 22.11 19.27 -11.32
CA GLN A 419 20.69 19.41 -11.65
C GLN A 419 20.31 20.87 -11.91
N MET A 420 20.82 21.78 -11.07
CA MET A 420 20.62 23.23 -11.24
C MET A 420 21.21 23.69 -12.56
N PHE A 421 22.43 23.24 -12.87
CA PHE A 421 23.13 23.59 -14.09
C PHE A 421 22.40 23.09 -15.34
N VAL A 422 21.99 21.81 -15.36
CA VAL A 422 21.27 21.24 -16.52
C VAL A 422 19.94 21.94 -16.73
N MET A 423 19.17 22.20 -15.67
CA MET A 423 17.93 22.96 -15.78
C MET A 423 18.17 24.37 -16.32
N TYR A 424 19.20 25.07 -15.83
CA TYR A 424 19.57 26.40 -16.28
C TYR A 424 19.98 26.43 -17.76
N VAL A 425 20.79 25.47 -18.20
CA VAL A 425 21.25 25.37 -19.59
C VAL A 425 20.09 25.03 -20.52
N LEU A 426 19.27 24.05 -20.18
CA LEU A 426 18.12 23.66 -21.00
C LEU A 426 17.13 24.82 -21.16
N TYR A 427 16.74 25.47 -20.06
CA TYR A 427 15.78 26.58 -20.13
C TYR A 427 16.29 27.74 -21.00
N ASN A 428 17.51 28.24 -20.73
CA ASN A 428 18.07 29.35 -21.51
C ASN A 428 18.41 28.95 -22.96
N GLY A 429 18.73 27.69 -23.21
CA GLY A 429 19.00 27.17 -24.56
C GLY A 429 17.79 27.27 -25.48
N LEU A 430 16.58 27.12 -24.94
CA LEU A 430 15.31 27.20 -25.67
C LEU A 430 14.88 28.64 -26.00
N LEU A 431 15.42 29.62 -25.28
CA LEU A 431 15.06 31.02 -25.46
C LEU A 431 15.89 31.69 -26.56
N ASN A 432 15.25 32.62 -27.28
CA ASN A 432 15.93 33.58 -28.15
C ASN A 432 16.98 34.35 -27.36
N GLU A 433 18.10 34.73 -27.98
CA GLU A 433 19.22 35.41 -27.31
C GLU A 433 18.82 36.65 -26.50
N SER A 434 17.80 37.39 -26.95
CA SER A 434 17.27 38.57 -26.26
C SER A 434 16.48 38.27 -24.98
N LEU A 435 16.02 37.03 -24.79
CA LEU A 435 15.22 36.57 -23.65
C LEU A 435 16.03 35.70 -22.67
N ARG A 436 17.26 35.34 -23.03
CA ARG A 436 18.16 34.58 -22.14
C ARG A 436 18.54 35.40 -20.92
N SER A 437 18.89 34.70 -19.83
CA SER A 437 19.44 35.34 -18.65
C SER A 437 20.71 36.11 -19.00
N VAL A 438 20.85 37.34 -18.48
CA VAL A 438 21.97 38.24 -18.78
C VAL A 438 23.32 37.61 -18.44
N ASN A 439 23.35 36.74 -17.42
CA ASN A 439 24.55 36.08 -16.95
C ASN A 439 24.82 34.72 -17.62
N TYR A 440 24.02 34.30 -18.62
CA TYR A 440 24.08 32.96 -19.20
C TYR A 440 25.50 32.50 -19.52
N ASN A 441 26.21 33.22 -20.39
CA ASN A 441 27.58 32.86 -20.81
C ASN A 441 28.54 32.79 -19.61
N LYS A 442 28.44 33.74 -18.67
CA LYS A 442 29.31 33.78 -17.49
C LYS A 442 29.09 32.57 -16.58
N VAL A 443 27.83 32.17 -16.40
CA VAL A 443 27.44 31.05 -15.54
C VAL A 443 27.80 29.72 -16.21
N THR A 444 27.58 29.59 -17.52
CA THR A 444 27.96 28.39 -18.28
C THR A 444 29.47 28.18 -18.32
N ASP A 445 30.24 29.24 -18.55
CA ASP A 445 31.70 29.16 -18.60
C ASP A 445 32.27 28.76 -17.22
N ALA A 446 31.76 29.37 -16.14
CA ALA A 446 32.18 29.09 -14.77
C ALA A 446 31.90 27.63 -14.33
N HIS A 447 30.91 26.98 -14.94
CA HIS A 447 30.47 25.63 -14.57
C HIS A 447 30.68 24.60 -15.70
N SER A 448 31.40 24.96 -16.76
CA SER A 448 31.67 24.11 -17.93
C SER A 448 32.25 22.74 -17.59
N ALA A 449 33.03 22.64 -16.50
CA ALA A 449 33.56 21.38 -15.99
C ALA A 449 32.46 20.35 -15.63
N LEU A 450 31.24 20.79 -15.30
CA LEU A 450 30.12 19.89 -14.99
C LEU A 450 29.65 19.09 -16.21
N LEU A 451 29.92 19.56 -17.44
CA LEU A 451 29.59 18.84 -18.68
C LEU A 451 30.40 17.55 -18.86
N GLN A 452 31.50 17.38 -18.11
CA GLN A 452 32.32 16.16 -18.15
C GLN A 452 31.86 15.10 -17.13
N GLU A 453 30.80 15.38 -16.37
CA GLU A 453 30.29 14.46 -15.37
C GLU A 453 29.49 13.31 -16.01
N HIS A 454 29.73 12.10 -15.52
CA HIS A 454 29.13 10.86 -16.02
C HIS A 454 27.78 10.63 -15.33
N THR A 455 26.80 11.48 -15.66
CA THR A 455 25.46 11.47 -15.05
C THR A 455 24.36 11.49 -16.11
N ILE A 456 23.16 11.02 -15.73
CA ILE A 456 22.02 10.95 -16.64
C ILE A 456 21.52 12.34 -17.03
N GLU A 457 21.58 13.32 -16.12
CA GLU A 457 21.23 14.72 -16.37
C GLU A 457 22.07 15.31 -17.53
N ILE A 458 23.38 15.02 -17.52
CA ILE A 458 24.31 15.48 -18.56
C ILE A 458 24.11 14.72 -19.87
N LEU A 459 23.88 13.40 -19.80
CA LEU A 459 23.56 12.61 -20.99
C LEU A 459 22.29 13.10 -21.70
N LEU A 460 21.25 13.45 -20.93
CA LEU A 460 20.03 14.07 -21.46
C LEU A 460 20.33 15.41 -22.15
N LEU A 461 21.06 16.30 -21.47
CA LEU A 461 21.44 17.60 -22.03
C LEU A 461 22.19 17.45 -23.37
N HIS A 462 23.16 16.54 -23.43
CA HIS A 462 23.93 16.28 -24.65
C HIS A 462 23.09 15.65 -25.76
N SER A 463 22.12 14.80 -25.42
CA SER A 463 21.22 14.19 -26.41
C SER A 463 20.32 15.23 -27.08
N LEU A 464 19.96 16.30 -26.37
CA LEU A 464 19.16 17.41 -26.91
C LEU A 464 19.98 18.48 -27.64
N SER A 465 21.28 18.59 -27.35
CA SER A 465 22.14 19.67 -27.86
C SER A 465 23.02 19.28 -29.06
N VAL A 466 22.82 18.10 -29.65
CA VAL A 466 23.61 17.52 -30.75
C VAL A 466 25.13 17.57 -30.45
N TRP A 467 25.60 16.60 -29.68
CA TRP A 467 27.02 16.51 -29.31
C TRP A 467 27.87 16.05 -30.50
N GLU A 468 28.82 16.88 -30.95
CA GLU A 468 29.71 16.56 -32.08
C GLU A 468 30.85 15.57 -31.73
N ASP A 469 31.11 15.29 -30.45
CA ASP A 469 32.27 14.50 -30.00
C ASP A 469 31.88 13.31 -29.10
N SER A 470 31.24 12.32 -29.72
CA SER A 470 30.69 11.11 -29.08
C SER A 470 31.51 9.83 -29.31
N GLU A 471 32.60 9.88 -30.07
CA GLU A 471 33.38 8.71 -30.45
C GLU A 471 34.04 8.05 -29.21
N GLY A 472 33.83 6.74 -29.05
CA GLY A 472 34.42 5.94 -27.96
C GLY A 472 33.71 6.06 -26.61
N LYS A 473 32.52 6.67 -26.54
CA LYS A 473 31.76 6.88 -25.29
C LYS A 473 30.51 6.00 -25.16
N ALA A 474 30.17 5.18 -26.16
CA ALA A 474 28.90 4.45 -26.19
C ALA A 474 28.70 3.54 -24.97
N LEU A 475 29.74 2.77 -24.60
CA LEU A 475 29.70 1.88 -23.43
C LEU A 475 29.47 2.64 -22.12
N SER A 476 30.14 3.77 -21.94
CA SER A 476 29.99 4.59 -20.73
C SER A 476 28.58 5.19 -20.65
N CYS A 477 28.02 5.63 -21.76
CA CYS A 477 26.64 6.15 -21.81
C CYS A 477 25.61 5.04 -21.55
N GLU A 478 25.83 3.82 -22.07
CA GLU A 478 25.03 2.63 -21.76
C GLU A 478 25.04 2.32 -20.25
N GLU A 479 26.20 2.38 -19.59
CA GLU A 479 26.31 2.16 -18.14
C GLU A 479 25.56 3.22 -17.33
N ILE A 480 25.68 4.49 -17.70
CA ILE A 480 24.95 5.61 -17.08
C ILE A 480 23.44 5.37 -17.21
N PHE A 481 22.96 5.05 -18.41
CA PHE A 481 21.54 4.85 -18.66
C PHE A 481 20.99 3.62 -17.93
N LYS A 482 21.70 2.49 -17.93
CA LYS A 482 21.30 1.29 -17.16
C LYS A 482 21.27 1.56 -15.67
N SER A 483 22.17 2.40 -15.15
CA SER A 483 22.11 2.85 -13.75
C SER A 483 20.87 3.71 -13.50
N TYR A 484 20.53 4.61 -14.41
CA TYR A 484 19.29 5.40 -14.35
C TYR A 484 18.05 4.49 -14.35
N GLU A 485 17.91 3.55 -15.29
CA GLU A 485 16.73 2.67 -15.38
C GLU A 485 16.49 1.86 -14.10
N LYS A 486 17.57 1.38 -13.45
CA LYS A 486 17.47 0.67 -12.16
C LYS A 486 16.99 1.54 -11.01
N ASN A 487 17.11 2.86 -11.14
CA ASN A 487 16.87 3.82 -10.06
C ASN A 487 15.73 4.81 -10.35
N LYS A 488 15.20 4.89 -11.57
CA LYS A 488 14.24 5.95 -11.99
C LYS A 488 12.92 5.97 -11.20
N PHE A 489 12.51 4.83 -10.64
CA PHE A 489 11.30 4.71 -9.81
C PHE A 489 11.53 4.98 -8.32
N LYS A 490 12.74 5.38 -7.91
CA LYS A 490 13.02 5.75 -6.51
C LYS A 490 12.67 7.21 -6.26
N GLU A 491 12.29 7.52 -5.03
CA GLU A 491 12.03 8.90 -4.59
C GLU A 491 13.24 9.82 -4.82
N ASN A 492 12.97 11.09 -5.12
CA ASN A 492 13.98 12.13 -5.31
C ASN A 492 15.04 11.80 -6.39
N ARG A 493 14.60 11.13 -7.47
CA ARG A 493 15.40 10.86 -8.66
C ARG A 493 14.85 11.62 -9.87
N LEU A 494 15.73 11.80 -10.86
CA LEU A 494 15.35 12.35 -12.15
C LEU A 494 14.34 11.41 -12.78
N ASN A 495 13.26 11.96 -13.31
CA ASN A 495 12.28 11.22 -14.09
C ASN A 495 12.21 11.88 -15.47
N ILE A 496 12.76 11.19 -16.49
CA ILE A 496 12.79 11.71 -17.85
C ILE A 496 11.48 11.28 -18.54
N PRO A 497 10.72 12.23 -19.11
CA PRO A 497 9.53 11.95 -19.91
C PRO A 497 9.80 11.02 -21.11
N ASP A 498 8.78 10.30 -21.57
CA ASP A 498 8.93 9.14 -22.46
C ASP A 498 9.64 9.45 -23.79
N PHE A 499 9.30 10.54 -24.47
CA PHE A 499 9.92 10.95 -25.73
C PHE A 499 11.35 11.47 -25.51
N LEU A 500 11.57 12.22 -24.44
CA LEU A 500 12.92 12.65 -24.06
C LEU A 500 13.82 11.45 -23.72
N GLU A 501 13.27 10.44 -23.02
CA GLU A 501 13.97 9.19 -22.70
C GLU A 501 14.23 8.38 -23.98
N CYS A 502 13.30 8.39 -24.95
CA CYS A 502 13.47 7.79 -26.27
C CYS A 502 14.62 8.43 -27.06
N ILE A 503 14.73 9.77 -27.04
CA ILE A 503 15.85 10.50 -27.67
C ILE A 503 17.19 10.08 -27.08
N VAL A 504 17.29 9.95 -25.75
CA VAL A 504 18.52 9.46 -25.10
C VAL A 504 18.87 8.05 -25.55
N ARG A 505 17.89 7.14 -25.67
CA ARG A 505 18.12 5.78 -26.19
C ARG A 505 18.62 5.78 -27.63
N ILE A 506 18.01 6.59 -28.50
CA ILE A 506 18.43 6.72 -29.90
C ILE A 506 19.84 7.31 -29.98
N GLN A 507 20.17 8.29 -29.12
CA GLN A 507 21.52 8.84 -29.06
C GLN A 507 22.54 7.76 -28.70
N ILE A 508 22.26 6.92 -27.69
CA ILE A 508 23.14 5.79 -27.34
C ILE A 508 23.28 4.81 -28.52
N ALA A 509 22.17 4.51 -29.22
CA ALA A 509 22.21 3.67 -30.42
C ALA A 509 23.14 4.28 -31.48
N ASN A 510 22.96 5.56 -31.79
CA ASN A 510 23.79 6.29 -32.75
C ASN A 510 25.28 6.26 -32.39
N MET A 511 25.64 6.35 -31.11
CA MET A 511 27.03 6.21 -30.66
C MET A 511 27.58 4.82 -30.97
N PHE A 512 26.83 3.74 -30.71
CA PHE A 512 27.25 2.39 -31.09
C PHE A 512 27.39 2.21 -32.61
N MET A 513 26.51 2.86 -33.39
CA MET A 513 26.61 2.84 -34.84
C MET A 513 27.88 3.54 -35.34
N GLN A 514 28.24 4.69 -34.77
CA GLN A 514 29.49 5.40 -35.07
C GLN A 514 30.73 4.56 -34.73
N GLU A 515 30.68 3.79 -33.65
CA GLU A 515 31.74 2.85 -33.24
C GLU A 515 31.75 1.54 -34.07
N GLY A 516 30.81 1.37 -35.02
CA GLY A 516 30.71 0.19 -35.89
C GLY A 516 30.04 -1.03 -35.24
N ASN A 517 29.42 -0.88 -34.07
CA ASN A 517 28.73 -1.95 -33.36
C ASN A 517 27.23 -2.00 -33.71
N VAL A 518 26.95 -2.58 -34.88
CA VAL A 518 25.58 -2.71 -35.44
C VAL A 518 24.66 -3.57 -34.56
N GLU A 519 25.20 -4.58 -33.87
CA GLU A 519 24.40 -5.42 -32.96
C GLU A 519 23.85 -4.60 -31.79
N LYS A 520 24.71 -3.80 -31.15
CA LYS A 520 24.31 -2.91 -30.06
C LYS A 520 23.40 -1.79 -30.53
N PHE A 521 23.65 -1.21 -31.70
CA PHE A 521 22.72 -0.26 -32.31
C PHE A 521 21.30 -0.84 -32.39
N ASN A 522 21.18 -2.03 -32.97
CA ASN A 522 19.89 -2.73 -33.11
C ASN A 522 19.22 -3.03 -31.75
N GLU A 523 19.99 -3.46 -30.75
CA GLU A 523 19.49 -3.68 -29.38
C GLU A 523 18.85 -2.39 -28.80
N TRP A 524 19.54 -1.26 -28.94
CA TRP A 524 19.09 0.02 -28.41
C TRP A 524 17.92 0.63 -29.18
N ILE A 525 17.83 0.45 -30.50
CA ILE A 525 16.65 0.85 -31.27
C ILE A 525 15.42 0.01 -30.88
N ILE A 526 15.57 -1.30 -30.72
CA ILE A 526 14.48 -2.15 -30.22
C ILE A 526 14.07 -1.70 -28.81
N ASN A 527 15.03 -1.38 -27.94
CA ASN A 527 14.75 -0.85 -26.62
C ASN A 527 13.96 0.48 -26.69
N ALA A 528 14.31 1.39 -27.60
CA ALA A 528 13.57 2.63 -27.83
C ALA A 528 12.11 2.36 -28.27
N ILE A 529 11.91 1.48 -29.25
CA ILE A 529 10.58 1.07 -29.75
C ILE A 529 9.68 0.53 -28.63
N LEU A 530 10.24 -0.32 -27.76
CA LEU A 530 9.49 -0.95 -26.66
C LEU A 530 9.11 0.05 -25.55
N ASN A 531 9.78 1.21 -25.47
CA ASN A 531 9.55 2.24 -24.46
C ASN A 531 8.66 3.41 -24.94
N ILE A 532 8.06 3.31 -26.14
CA ILE A 532 7.01 4.22 -26.62
C ILE A 532 5.72 3.44 -26.97
N PRO A 533 5.15 2.68 -26.01
CA PRO A 533 4.02 1.81 -26.29
C PRO A 533 2.80 2.60 -26.78
N GLY A 534 2.15 2.10 -27.83
CA GLY A 534 0.94 2.71 -28.39
C GLY A 534 1.19 3.76 -29.47
N ASN A 535 2.43 4.19 -29.71
CA ASN A 535 2.78 5.11 -30.79
C ASN A 535 3.24 4.37 -32.05
N LEU A 536 2.30 3.73 -32.75
CA LEU A 536 2.60 2.83 -33.87
C LEU A 536 3.37 3.52 -35.01
N GLU A 537 3.10 4.80 -35.27
CA GLU A 537 3.76 5.55 -36.34
C GLU A 537 5.25 5.75 -36.04
N LEU A 538 5.61 6.17 -34.83
CA LEU A 538 7.01 6.29 -34.41
C LEU A 538 7.70 4.92 -34.28
N GLN A 539 6.98 3.90 -33.83
CA GLN A 539 7.52 2.54 -33.78
C GLN A 539 7.88 2.04 -35.18
N ASN A 540 6.99 2.25 -36.17
CA ASN A 540 7.24 1.87 -37.57
C ASN A 540 8.42 2.64 -38.15
N LEU A 541 8.51 3.95 -37.89
CA LEU A 541 9.65 4.77 -38.31
C LEU A 541 10.97 4.19 -37.78
N LEU A 542 11.04 3.90 -36.48
CA LEU A 542 12.24 3.32 -35.87
C LEU A 542 12.54 1.92 -36.43
N PHE A 543 11.52 1.11 -36.73
CA PHE A 543 11.70 -0.18 -37.43
C PHE A 543 12.28 0.00 -38.84
N GLU A 544 11.76 0.94 -39.61
CA GLU A 544 12.26 1.22 -40.97
C GLU A 544 13.72 1.70 -40.96
N ILE A 545 14.08 2.55 -40.01
CA ILE A 545 15.47 3.03 -39.88
C ILE A 545 16.39 1.91 -39.40
N LYS A 546 15.92 1.07 -38.47
CA LYS A 546 16.62 -0.14 -38.04
C LYS A 546 16.96 -1.06 -39.21
N GLU A 547 16.04 -1.27 -40.15
CA GLU A 547 16.29 -2.11 -41.34
C GLU A 547 17.30 -1.52 -42.33
N GLN A 548 17.56 -0.21 -42.23
CA GLN A 548 18.52 0.49 -43.10
C GLN A 548 19.94 0.55 -42.53
N ASP A 549 20.16 0.11 -41.27
CA ASP A 549 21.43 0.19 -40.54
C ASP A 549 22.10 1.57 -40.71
N LYS A 550 21.36 2.65 -40.41
CA LYS A 550 21.84 4.03 -40.48
C LYS A 550 21.61 4.75 -39.16
N SER A 551 22.54 5.64 -38.81
CA SER A 551 22.35 6.57 -37.69
C SER A 551 21.10 7.43 -37.92
N ILE A 552 20.35 7.67 -36.85
CA ILE A 552 19.13 8.48 -36.85
C ILE A 552 19.53 9.95 -36.64
N ASP A 553 19.08 10.84 -37.53
CA ASP A 553 19.14 12.27 -37.25
C ASP A 553 18.11 12.60 -36.18
N LEU A 554 18.59 13.01 -34.99
CA LEU A 554 17.72 13.33 -33.86
C LEU A 554 16.86 14.57 -34.10
N GLN A 555 17.32 15.54 -34.89
CA GLN A 555 16.51 16.72 -35.22
C GLN A 555 15.34 16.33 -36.12
N GLU A 556 15.62 15.54 -37.16
CA GLU A 556 14.57 15.01 -38.04
C GLU A 556 13.58 14.13 -37.25
N PHE A 557 14.08 13.28 -36.34
CA PHE A 557 13.23 12.45 -35.50
C PHE A 557 12.32 13.28 -34.58
N MET A 558 12.87 14.32 -33.92
CA MET A 558 12.09 15.24 -33.09
C MET A 558 11.00 15.97 -33.89
N GLU A 559 11.31 16.42 -35.11
CA GLU A 559 10.32 17.02 -36.00
C GLU A 559 9.21 16.04 -36.40
N GLN A 560 9.55 14.77 -36.61
CA GLN A 560 8.56 13.75 -36.95
C GLN A 560 7.65 13.44 -35.76
N ILE A 561 8.16 13.40 -34.52
CA ILE A 561 7.32 13.28 -33.32
C ILE A 561 6.29 14.42 -33.28
N SER A 562 6.71 15.67 -33.50
CA SER A 562 5.82 16.83 -33.51
C SER A 562 4.79 16.83 -34.65
N LYS A 563 5.00 16.09 -35.74
CA LYS A 563 4.06 15.98 -36.87
C LYS A 563 3.00 14.88 -36.65
N HIS A 564 3.32 13.89 -35.83
CA HIS A 564 2.53 12.68 -35.60
C HIS A 564 1.77 12.71 -34.24
N GLN A 565 1.87 13.81 -33.49
CA GLN A 565 1.15 14.09 -32.25
C GLN A 565 0.42 15.44 -32.39
#